data_AF-A0A935RA85-F1
#
_entry.id   AF-A0A935RA85-F1
#
_cell.length_a   1.000
_cell.length_b   1.000
_cell.length_c   1.000
_cell.angle_alpha   90.00
_cell.angle_beta   90.00
_cell.angle_gamma   90.00
#
_symmetry.space_group_name_H-M   'P 1'
#
loop_
_entity.id
_entity.type
_entity.pdbx_description
1 polymer ?
#
loop_
_entity_poly.entity_id
_entity_poly.type
_entity_poly.pdbx_seq_one_letter_code
_entity_poly.pdbx_strand_id
1 'polypeptide(L)'
;MSHAKSREVVLAIKITEDLLKGLDELRDAWKRDAGSIPRGLSCSQSKEGQFVLVAAESAFITIPGACVIKGIGAIELIGAEPVFEAAASSKTLVLRDTPDGWKFSVKFVPPIVRERNAK
;
A
#
# COMPACT_ATOMS: atom_id res chain seq x y z
N MET A 1 22.55 -6.84 16.07
CA MET A 1 22.20 -6.72 14.64
C MET A 1 21.18 -5.59 14.51
N SER A 2 21.51 -4.50 13.83
CA SER A 2 20.55 -3.40 13.62
C SER A 2 19.44 -3.93 12.70
N HIS A 3 18.24 -4.14 13.24
CA HIS A 3 17.06 -4.33 12.40
C HIS A 3 16.87 -3.02 11.63
N ALA A 4 17.06 -3.05 10.31
CA ALA A 4 16.73 -1.90 9.47
C ALA A 4 15.27 -1.51 9.77
N LYS A 5 15.07 -0.27 10.21
CA LYS A 5 13.74 0.22 10.59
C LYS A 5 12.86 0.25 9.34
N SER A 6 11.63 -0.25 9.46
CA SER A 6 10.63 -0.14 8.42
C SER A 6 10.39 1.34 8.09
N ARG A 7 10.27 1.65 6.80
CA ARG A 7 10.05 2.98 6.24
C ARG A 7 8.64 3.05 5.66
N GLU A 8 7.93 4.14 5.93
CA GLU A 8 6.68 4.48 5.25
C GLU A 8 6.92 5.71 4.36
N VAL A 9 6.53 5.62 3.09
CA VAL A 9 6.67 6.71 2.10
C VAL A 9 5.30 7.01 1.51
N VAL A 10 4.85 8.26 1.62
CA VAL A 10 3.63 8.74 0.96
C VAL A 10 3.95 9.02 -0.49
N LEU A 11 3.12 8.53 -1.41
CA LEU A 11 3.28 8.74 -2.84
C LEU A 11 2.12 9.55 -3.39
N ALA A 12 2.43 10.44 -4.33
CA ALA A 12 1.43 11.21 -5.04
C ALA A 12 0.70 10.30 -6.04
N ILE A 13 -0.62 10.30 -5.97
CA ILE A 13 -1.46 9.40 -6.76
C ILE A 13 -2.58 10.17 -7.46
N LYS A 14 -3.04 9.57 -8.55
CA LYS A 14 -4.33 9.87 -9.15
C LYS A 14 -5.24 8.67 -8.92
N ILE A 15 -6.39 8.95 -8.33
CA ILE A 15 -7.37 7.91 -8.04
C ILE A 15 -8.22 7.71 -9.30
N THR A 16 -8.36 6.45 -9.70
CA THR A 16 -9.24 6.05 -10.80
C THR A 16 -10.66 5.78 -10.27
N GLU A 17 -11.68 5.96 -11.11
CA GLU A 17 -13.07 5.67 -10.74
C GLU A 17 -13.26 4.19 -10.37
N ASP A 18 -12.59 3.29 -11.10
CA ASP A 18 -12.59 1.84 -10.80
C ASP A 18 -12.03 1.55 -9.40
N LEU A 19 -10.93 2.20 -9.03
CA LEU A 19 -10.35 2.05 -7.70
C LEU A 19 -11.29 2.59 -6.61
N LEU A 20 -11.93 3.75 -6.82
CA LEU A 20 -12.91 4.29 -5.86
C LEU A 20 -14.03 3.30 -5.62
N LYS A 21 -14.62 2.79 -6.70
CA LYS A 21 -15.71 1.82 -6.63
C LYS A 21 -15.27 0.55 -5.89
N GLY A 22 -14.10 0.00 -6.23
CA GLY A 22 -13.57 -1.18 -5.56
C GLY A 22 -13.29 -0.96 -4.06
N LEU A 23 -12.84 0.24 -3.67
CA LEU A 23 -12.62 0.60 -2.26
C LEU A 23 -13.94 0.75 -1.50
N ASP A 24 -14.96 1.32 -2.12
CA ASP A 24 -16.30 1.45 -1.53
C ASP A 24 -16.94 0.07 -1.31
N GLU A 25 -16.91 -0.80 -2.32
CA GLU A 25 -17.42 -2.17 -2.23
C GLU A 25 -16.68 -2.97 -1.14
N LEU A 26 -15.35 -2.84 -1.06
CA LEU A 26 -14.54 -3.50 -0.03
C LEU A 26 -14.89 -3.00 1.37
N ARG A 27 -15.02 -1.68 1.53
CA ARG A 27 -15.36 -1.05 2.81
C ARG A 27 -16.75 -1.48 3.29
N ASP A 28 -17.72 -1.57 2.39
CA ASP A 28 -19.06 -2.03 2.71
C ASP A 28 -19.12 -3.52 3.02
N ALA A 29 -18.37 -4.35 2.27
CA ALA A 29 -18.24 -5.77 2.57
C ALA A 29 -17.60 -6.00 3.94
N TRP A 30 -16.51 -5.28 4.24
CA TRP A 30 -15.83 -5.31 5.53
C TRP A 30 -16.74 -4.97 6.71
N LYS A 31 -17.56 -3.92 6.58
CA LYS A 31 -18.49 -3.48 7.63
C LYS A 31 -19.60 -4.50 7.89
N ARG A 32 -20.03 -5.23 6.85
CA ARG A 32 -21.03 -6.30 6.98
C ARG A 32 -20.43 -7.56 7.59
N ASP A 33 -19.25 -7.95 7.12
CA ASP A 33 -18.55 -9.14 7.57
C ASP A 33 -17.03 -8.93 7.46
N ALA A 34 -16.36 -8.85 8.61
CA ALA A 34 -14.91 -8.68 8.67
C ALA A 34 -14.15 -9.90 8.10
N GLY A 35 -14.77 -11.09 8.04
CA GLY A 35 -14.20 -12.29 7.44
C GLY A 35 -14.23 -12.34 5.92
N SER A 36 -14.98 -11.44 5.28
CA SER A 36 -15.13 -11.39 3.82
C SER A 36 -13.90 -10.84 3.07
N ILE A 37 -12.89 -10.34 3.80
CA ILE A 37 -11.73 -9.68 3.22
C ILE A 37 -10.83 -10.68 2.49
N PRO A 38 -10.50 -10.43 1.20
CA PRO A 38 -9.60 -11.29 0.46
C PRO A 38 -8.24 -11.48 1.12
N ARG A 39 -7.67 -12.67 0.94
CA ARG A 39 -6.36 -13.02 1.50
C ARG A 39 -5.28 -12.02 1.05
N GLY A 40 -4.51 -11.54 2.02
CA GLY A 40 -3.44 -10.56 1.78
C GLY A 40 -3.92 -9.11 1.82
N LEU A 41 -5.23 -8.87 1.98
CA LEU A 41 -5.78 -7.58 2.35
C LEU A 41 -6.14 -7.56 3.84
N SER A 42 -6.07 -6.38 4.43
CA SER A 42 -6.53 -6.13 5.79
C SER A 42 -7.21 -4.77 5.82
N CYS A 43 -8.41 -4.73 6.39
CA CYS A 43 -9.17 -3.51 6.58
C CYS A 43 -9.28 -3.21 8.07
N SER A 44 -9.13 -1.95 8.44
CA SER A 44 -9.26 -1.47 9.80
C SER A 44 -9.77 -0.04 9.83
N GLN A 45 -10.14 0.43 11.03
CA GLN A 45 -10.43 1.83 11.27
C GLN A 45 -9.34 2.44 12.15
N SER A 46 -8.86 3.63 11.78
CA SER A 46 -7.96 4.39 12.64
C SER A 46 -8.70 4.92 13.87
N LYS A 47 -7.97 5.41 14.87
CA LYS A 47 -8.58 6.03 16.07
C LYS A 47 -9.43 7.26 15.72
N GLU A 48 -9.10 7.91 14.63
CA GLU A 48 -9.77 9.09 14.06
C GLU A 48 -10.95 8.72 13.15
N GLY A 49 -11.32 7.43 13.06
CA GLY A 49 -12.45 6.97 12.27
C GLY A 49 -12.14 6.72 10.79
N GLN A 50 -10.88 6.90 10.35
CA GLN A 50 -10.48 6.75 8.96
C GLN A 50 -10.47 5.28 8.55
N PHE A 51 -10.99 4.96 7.37
CA PHE A 51 -10.84 3.62 6.80
C PHE A 51 -9.41 3.41 6.33
N VAL A 52 -8.80 2.29 6.73
CA VAL A 52 -7.44 1.93 6.37
C VAL A 52 -7.45 0.57 5.70
N LEU A 53 -7.03 0.54 4.44
CA LEU A 53 -6.73 -0.69 3.69
C LEU A 53 -5.21 -0.92 3.67
N VAL A 54 -4.81 -2.13 4.01
CA VAL A 54 -3.43 -2.60 3.92
C VAL A 54 -3.40 -3.79 2.96
N ALA A 55 -2.56 -3.73 1.92
CA ALA A 55 -2.35 -4.83 1.00
C ALA A 55 -0.92 -5.36 1.11
N ALA A 56 -0.78 -6.64 1.45
CA ALA A 56 0.48 -7.35 1.48
C ALA A 56 1.02 -7.63 0.07
N GLU A 57 2.32 -7.91 -0.05
CA GLU A 57 3.00 -8.17 -1.33
C GLU A 57 2.34 -9.27 -2.19
N SER A 58 1.61 -10.20 -1.59
CA SER A 58 0.86 -11.22 -2.32
C SER A 58 -0.43 -10.71 -3.00
N ALA A 59 -0.94 -9.56 -2.56
CA ALA A 59 -2.23 -8.99 -2.97
C ALA A 59 -2.10 -7.82 -3.96
N PHE A 60 -0.89 -7.42 -4.35
CA PHE A 60 -0.70 -6.38 -5.35
C PHE A 60 0.45 -6.72 -6.31
N ILE A 61 0.51 -5.99 -7.42
CA ILE A 61 1.66 -5.94 -8.32
C ILE A 61 2.03 -4.47 -8.56
N THR A 62 3.30 -4.20 -8.82
CA THR A 62 3.78 -2.87 -9.21
C THR A 62 4.21 -2.90 -10.67
N ILE A 63 3.76 -1.93 -11.45
CA ILE A 63 4.19 -1.68 -12.83
C ILE A 63 4.66 -0.23 -12.94
N PRO A 64 5.41 0.15 -13.98
CA PRO A 64 5.79 1.55 -14.18
C PRO A 64 4.56 2.46 -14.16
N GLY A 65 4.54 3.42 -13.23
CA GLY A 65 3.44 4.39 -13.07
C GLY A 65 2.18 3.89 -12.37
N ALA A 66 2.11 2.64 -11.88
CA ALA A 66 0.93 2.16 -11.16
C ALA A 66 1.18 1.01 -10.17
N CYS A 67 0.30 0.93 -9.18
CA CYS A 67 0.15 -0.25 -8.30
C CYS A 67 -1.23 -0.86 -8.51
N VAL A 68 -1.30 -2.15 -8.83
CA VAL A 68 -2.59 -2.84 -9.02
C VAL A 68 -2.85 -3.73 -7.82
N ILE A 69 -3.93 -3.46 -7.09
CA ILE A 69 -4.42 -4.31 -5.99
C ILE A 69 -5.39 -5.34 -6.59
N LYS A 70 -5.09 -6.63 -6.37
CA LYS A 70 -5.86 -7.74 -6.94
C LYS A 70 -7.31 -7.68 -6.47
N GLY A 71 -8.23 -7.67 -7.43
CA GLY A 71 -9.67 -7.66 -7.16
C GLY A 71 -10.23 -6.31 -6.68
N ILE A 72 -9.41 -5.25 -6.60
CA ILE A 72 -9.85 -3.92 -6.17
C ILE A 72 -9.69 -2.91 -7.31
N GLY A 73 -8.50 -2.75 -7.87
CA GLY A 73 -8.26 -1.76 -8.92
C GLY A 73 -6.81 -1.26 -8.98
N ALA A 74 -6.58 -0.29 -9.86
CA ALA A 74 -5.28 0.31 -10.09
C ALA A 74 -5.16 1.69 -9.44
N ILE A 75 -4.03 1.90 -8.76
CA ILE A 75 -3.57 3.16 -8.21
C ILE A 75 -2.59 3.75 -9.21
N GLU A 76 -2.96 4.85 -9.86
CA GLU A 76 -2.09 5.56 -10.79
C GLU A 76 -1.14 6.46 -9.99
N LEU A 77 0.15 6.35 -10.25
CA LEU A 77 1.19 7.12 -9.57
C LEU A 77 1.52 8.36 -10.39
N ILE A 78 1.70 9.50 -9.71
CA ILE A 78 2.21 10.71 -10.35
C ILE A 78 3.73 10.58 -10.47
N GLY A 79 4.17 9.93 -11.54
CA GLY A 79 5.57 9.64 -11.84
C GLY A 79 5.79 8.17 -12.22
N ALA A 80 6.90 7.90 -12.92
CA ALA A 80 7.25 6.55 -13.39
C ALA A 80 8.36 5.88 -12.54
N GLU A 81 8.75 6.50 -11.43
CA GLU A 81 9.79 5.96 -10.57
C GLU A 81 9.36 4.65 -9.90
N PRO A 82 10.29 3.73 -9.63
CA PRO A 82 9.99 2.53 -8.86
C PRO A 82 9.41 2.87 -7.49
N VAL A 83 8.27 2.25 -7.17
CA VAL A 83 7.57 2.41 -5.89
C VAL A 83 8.42 1.99 -4.70
N PHE A 84 9.26 0.97 -4.91
CA PHE A 84 10.14 0.40 -3.90
C PHE A 84 11.58 0.46 -4.36
N GLU A 85 12.49 0.69 -3.42
CA GLU A 85 13.92 0.59 -3.66
C GLU A 85 14.30 -0.84 -4.09
N ALA A 86 15.32 -0.95 -4.95
CA ALA A 86 15.83 -2.25 -5.36
C ALA A 86 16.26 -3.08 -4.13
N ALA A 87 15.85 -4.35 -4.10
CA ALA A 87 16.07 -5.26 -2.97
C ALA A 87 15.39 -4.86 -1.63
N ALA A 88 14.43 -3.93 -1.65
CA ALA A 88 13.53 -3.72 -0.49
C ALA A 88 12.73 -5.00 -0.18
N SER A 89 12.41 -5.19 1.11
CA SER A 89 11.67 -6.36 1.60
C SER A 89 10.46 -5.95 2.45
N SER A 90 9.58 -6.91 2.75
CA SER A 90 8.37 -6.68 3.56
C SER A 90 7.48 -5.56 2.99
N LYS A 91 7.24 -5.61 1.68
CA LYS A 91 6.55 -4.55 0.96
C LYS A 91 5.05 -4.60 1.23
N THR A 92 4.47 -3.45 1.48
CA THR A 92 3.06 -3.31 1.79
C THR A 92 2.53 -2.01 1.20
N LEU A 93 1.34 -2.04 0.64
CA LEU A 93 0.60 -0.84 0.24
C LEU A 93 -0.39 -0.46 1.34
N VAL A 94 -0.54 0.84 1.59
CA VAL A 94 -1.47 1.37 2.57
C VAL A 94 -2.29 2.48 1.93
N LEU A 95 -3.61 2.35 2.00
CA LEU A 95 -4.57 3.36 1.59
C LEU A 95 -5.35 3.82 2.81
N ARG A 96 -5.46 5.13 2.99
CA ARG A 96 -6.23 5.75 4.07
C ARG A 96 -7.23 6.72 3.49
N ASP A 97 -8.49 6.58 3.90
CA ASP A 97 -9.57 7.51 3.59
C ASP A 97 -9.49 8.68 4.58
N THR A 98 -8.99 9.82 4.12
CA THR A 98 -8.82 11.03 4.95
C THR A 98 -9.79 12.13 4.51
N PRO A 99 -10.07 13.14 5.35
CA PRO A 99 -10.94 14.26 4.96
C PRO A 99 -10.48 15.00 3.70
N ASP A 100 -9.17 14.99 3.42
CA ASP A 100 -8.57 15.61 2.23
C ASP A 100 -8.57 14.70 0.99
N GLY A 101 -9.21 13.52 1.09
CA GLY A 101 -9.18 12.46 0.09
C GLY A 101 -8.27 11.29 0.47
N TRP A 102 -8.07 10.36 -0.47
CA TRP A 102 -7.26 9.17 -0.17
C TRP A 102 -5.78 9.49 -0.12
N LYS A 103 -5.12 9.02 0.95
CA LYS A 103 -3.67 9.01 1.07
C LYS A 103 -3.14 7.63 0.80
N PHE A 104 -2.22 7.54 -0.16
CA PHE A 104 -1.51 6.31 -0.49
C PHE A 104 -0.07 6.37 0.01
N SER A 105 0.33 5.32 0.71
CA SER A 105 1.70 5.13 1.14
C SER A 105 2.16 3.70 0.93
N VAL A 106 3.46 3.54 0.84
CA VAL A 106 4.12 2.23 0.81
C VAL A 106 4.98 2.05 2.03
N LYS A 107 4.92 0.85 2.60
CA LYS A 107 5.76 0.43 3.71
C LYS A 107 6.71 -0.65 3.24
N PHE A 108 7.99 -0.53 3.60
CA PHE A 108 9.01 -1.53 3.29
C PHE A 108 10.20 -1.41 4.22
N VAL A 109 10.98 -2.48 4.30
CA VAL A 109 12.31 -2.47 4.92
C VAL A 109 13.32 -2.18 3.81
N PRO A 110 14.13 -1.09 3.92
CA PRO A 110 15.13 -0.77 2.92
C PRO A 110 16.21 -1.86 2.85
N PRO A 111 16.93 -1.97 1.71
CA PRO A 111 18.00 -2.94 1.57
C PRO A 111 19.08 -2.74 2.65
N ILE A 112 19.56 -3.85 3.23
CA ILE A 112 20.67 -3.79 4.19
C ILE A 112 21.95 -3.54 3.39
N VAL A 113 22.42 -2.31 3.37
CA VAL A 113 23.74 -1.97 2.83
C VAL A 113 24.79 -2.45 3.84
N ARG A 114 25.42 -3.58 3.56
CA ARG A 114 26.63 -3.99 4.28
C ARG A 114 27.82 -3.32 3.60
N GLU A 115 28.38 -2.28 4.21
CA GLU A 115 29.71 -1.80 3.86
C GLU A 115 30.72 -2.91 4.19
N ARG A 116 30.97 -3.82 3.25
CA ARG A 116 32.17 -4.66 3.27
C ARG A 116 33.18 -4.05 2.31
N ASN A 117 34.29 -3.61 2.90
CA ASN A 117 35.52 -3.12 2.29
C ASN A 117 35.48 -1.69 1.71
N ALA A 118 35.37 -0.69 2.59
CA ALA A 118 36.29 0.44 2.42
C ALA A 118 37.71 -0.13 2.65
N LYS A 119 38.53 -0.07 1.60
CA LYS A 119 39.94 -0.50 1.63
C LYS A 119 40.72 0.19 2.74
#